data_AF-A0A6Y4VLJ7-F1
#
_entry.id   AF-A0A6Y4VLJ7-F1
#
_cell.length_a   1.000
_cell.length_b   1.000
_cell.length_c   1.000
_cell.angle_alpha   90.00
_cell.angle_beta   90.00
_cell.angle_gamma   90.00
#
_symmetry.space_group_name_H-M   'P 1'
#
loop_
_entity.id
_entity.type
_entity.pdbx_description
1 polymer ?
#
loop_
_entity_poly.entity_id
_entity_poly.type
_entity_poly.pdbx_seq_one_letter_code
_entity_poly.pdbx_strand_id
1 'polypeptide(L)'
;VAAKKRGVDVKIVIDERGNTGRASIAAMNYIANSGIPLRTDSNFPIQHDKVIIVDNVTVETGSFNFTKAAETKNSENAVVIWNMPKLAESFLEHWQDRWNQGRDYRSSY
;
A
#
# COMPACT_ATOMS: atom_id res chain seq x y z
N VAL A 1 -3.43 -10.55 3.02
CA VAL A 1 -4.44 -11.61 3.28
C VAL A 1 -4.31 -12.26 4.65
N ALA A 2 -3.16 -12.80 5.05
CA ALA A 2 -3.01 -13.45 6.37
C ALA A 2 -3.39 -12.52 7.54
N ALA A 3 -2.98 -11.24 7.51
CA ALA A 3 -3.39 -10.25 8.51
C ALA A 3 -4.92 -10.10 8.62
N LYS A 4 -5.62 -9.93 7.48
CA LYS A 4 -7.08 -9.89 7.41
C LYS A 4 -7.73 -11.17 7.98
N LYS A 5 -7.17 -12.34 7.66
CA LYS A 5 -7.64 -13.64 8.21
C LYS A 5 -7.48 -13.74 9.73
N ARG A 6 -6.51 -13.03 10.31
CA ARG A 6 -6.36 -12.89 11.77
C ARG A 6 -7.27 -11.81 12.38
N GLY A 7 -8.11 -11.15 11.59
CA GLY A 7 -9.05 -10.12 12.06
C GLY A 7 -8.53 -8.69 12.01
N VAL A 8 -7.32 -8.45 11.49
CA VAL A 8 -6.76 -7.08 11.34
C VAL A 8 -7.55 -6.30 10.27
N ASP A 9 -7.85 -5.04 10.53
CA ASP A 9 -8.36 -4.13 9.49
C ASP A 9 -7.21 -3.74 8.55
N VAL A 10 -7.39 -4.04 7.26
CA VAL A 10 -6.36 -3.84 6.24
C VAL A 10 -6.98 -3.07 5.08
N LYS A 11 -6.32 -1.98 4.68
CA LYS A 11 -6.71 -1.15 3.54
C LYS A 11 -5.47 -0.82 2.71
N ILE A 12 -5.64 -0.73 1.39
CA ILE A 12 -4.52 -0.56 0.46
C ILE A 12 -4.87 0.48 -0.61
N VAL A 13 -4.04 1.49 -0.81
CA VAL A 13 -4.13 2.40 -1.97
C VAL A 13 -2.82 2.38 -2.76
N ILE A 14 -2.90 2.23 -4.07
CA ILE A 14 -1.73 2.14 -4.95
C ILE A 14 -1.88 3.03 -6.19
N ASP A 15 -0.76 3.36 -6.81
CA ASP A 15 -0.73 4.05 -8.11
C ASP A 15 -1.45 3.24 -9.19
N GLU A 16 -2.37 3.87 -9.92
CA GLU A 16 -3.11 3.20 -11.00
C GLU A 16 -2.20 2.87 -12.20
N ARG A 17 -1.41 3.85 -12.66
CA ARG A 17 -0.69 3.77 -13.93
C ARG A 17 0.45 2.75 -13.89
N GLY A 18 1.13 2.64 -12.76
CA GLY A 18 2.22 1.70 -12.50
C GLY A 18 1.77 0.27 -12.23
N ASN A 19 0.47 0.02 -12.03
CA ASN A 19 -0.06 -1.31 -11.66
C ASN A 19 -0.93 -1.97 -12.75
N THR A 20 -0.68 -1.62 -14.02
CA THR A 20 -1.40 -2.16 -15.18
C THR A 20 -0.83 -3.49 -15.71
N GLY A 21 0.32 -3.94 -15.21
CA GLY A 21 0.94 -5.20 -15.63
C GLY A 21 0.15 -6.44 -15.17
N ARG A 22 0.24 -7.55 -15.92
CA ARG A 22 -0.49 -8.80 -15.62
C ARG A 22 -0.30 -9.29 -14.18
N ALA A 23 0.94 -9.23 -13.68
CA ALA A 23 1.25 -9.64 -12.32
C ALA A 23 0.59 -8.72 -11.26
N SER A 24 0.63 -7.40 -11.48
CA SER A 24 -0.04 -6.43 -10.60
C SER A 24 -1.55 -6.64 -10.61
N ILE A 25 -2.17 -6.82 -11.79
CA ILE A 25 -3.61 -7.10 -11.92
C ILE A 25 -3.98 -8.38 -11.17
N ALA A 26 -3.23 -9.47 -11.34
CA ALA A 26 -3.48 -10.72 -10.63
C ALA A 26 -3.38 -10.55 -9.10
N ALA A 27 -2.39 -9.78 -8.62
CA ALA A 27 -2.24 -9.48 -7.20
C ALA A 27 -3.40 -8.62 -6.67
N MET A 28 -3.78 -7.56 -7.37
CA MET A 28 -4.92 -6.70 -7.00
C MET A 28 -6.23 -7.49 -6.93
N ASN A 29 -6.48 -8.34 -7.94
CA ASN A 29 -7.62 -9.23 -7.95
C ASN A 29 -7.64 -10.19 -6.76
N TYR A 30 -6.50 -10.81 -6.43
CA TYR A 30 -6.39 -11.68 -5.26
C TYR A 30 -6.68 -10.94 -3.94
N ILE A 31 -6.19 -9.72 -3.79
CA ILE A 31 -6.47 -8.86 -2.62
C ILE A 31 -7.96 -8.51 -2.53
N ALA A 32 -8.56 -8.02 -3.62
CA ALA A 32 -9.97 -7.63 -3.66
C ALA A 32 -10.90 -8.82 -3.38
N ASN A 33 -10.63 -9.98 -4.00
CA ASN A 33 -11.39 -11.22 -3.78
C ASN A 33 -11.21 -11.81 -2.38
N SER A 34 -10.17 -11.38 -1.66
CA SER A 34 -9.97 -11.71 -0.25
C SER A 34 -10.73 -10.77 0.71
N GLY A 35 -11.58 -9.87 0.19
CA GLY A 35 -12.36 -8.93 0.98
C GLY A 35 -11.52 -7.83 1.64
N ILE A 36 -10.34 -7.52 1.09
CA ILE A 36 -9.50 -6.41 1.54
C ILE A 36 -9.83 -5.19 0.68
N PRO A 37 -10.31 -4.08 1.27
CA PRO A 37 -10.48 -2.82 0.55
C PRO A 37 -9.18 -2.39 -0.14
N LEU A 38 -9.25 -2.26 -1.46
CA LEU A 38 -8.17 -1.84 -2.33
C LEU A 38 -8.67 -0.68 -3.18
N ARG A 39 -7.87 0.39 -3.27
CA ARG A 39 -8.11 1.53 -4.15
C ARG A 39 -6.93 1.77 -5.08
N THR A 40 -7.22 2.27 -6.27
CA THR A 40 -6.21 2.83 -7.18
C THR A 40 -6.34 4.34 -7.21
N ASP A 41 -5.22 5.05 -7.18
CA ASP A 41 -5.15 6.50 -7.28
C ASP A 41 -4.48 6.90 -8.60
N SER A 42 -5.11 7.83 -9.32
CA SER A 42 -4.62 8.39 -10.58
C SER A 42 -4.54 9.91 -10.55
N ASN A 43 -4.78 10.55 -9.40
CA ASN A 43 -4.85 12.01 -9.26
C ASN A 43 -3.47 12.68 -9.35
N PHE A 44 -2.39 11.93 -9.10
CA PHE A 44 -1.01 12.36 -9.28
C PHE A 44 -0.41 11.74 -10.54
N PRO A 45 0.63 12.34 -11.16
CA PRO A 45 1.37 11.68 -12.23
C PRO A 45 1.90 10.30 -11.82
N ILE A 46 2.41 10.19 -10.58
CA ILE A 46 2.85 8.96 -9.92
C ILE A 46 2.56 9.06 -8.41
N GLN A 47 1.79 8.14 -7.84
CA GLN A 47 1.74 7.92 -6.39
C GLN A 47 2.97 7.09 -5.97
N HIS A 48 4.07 7.76 -5.61
CA HIS A 48 5.37 7.11 -5.42
C HIS A 48 5.71 6.74 -3.96
N ASP A 49 4.72 6.74 -3.08
CA ASP A 49 4.90 6.40 -1.67
C ASP A 49 5.13 4.89 -1.49
N LYS A 50 6.09 4.51 -0.63
CA LYS A 50 6.28 3.13 -0.17
C LYS A 50 6.16 3.12 1.34
N VAL A 51 4.94 3.02 1.83
CA VAL A 51 4.62 3.20 3.25
C VAL A 51 3.72 2.08 3.75
N ILE A 52 4.00 1.55 4.94
CA ILE A 52 3.08 0.73 5.73
C ILE A 52 2.89 1.41 7.08
N ILE A 53 1.64 1.57 7.52
CA ILE A 53 1.27 2.15 8.81
C ILE A 53 0.55 1.07 9.60
N VAL A 54 1.00 0.81 10.83
CA VAL A 54 0.46 -0.23 11.71
C VAL A 54 0.02 0.37 13.03
N ASP A 55 -1.22 0.07 13.42
CA ASP A 55 -1.85 0.41 14.71
C ASP A 55 -1.72 1.88 15.14
N ASN A 56 -1.59 2.79 14.16
CA ASN A 56 -1.36 4.24 14.36
C ASN A 56 -0.13 4.59 15.22
N VAL A 57 0.85 3.69 15.32
CA VAL A 57 2.06 3.90 16.14
C VAL A 57 3.36 3.51 15.44
N THR A 58 3.29 2.73 14.37
CA THR A 58 4.48 2.24 13.65
C THR A 58 4.37 2.54 12.17
N VAL A 59 5.47 3.02 11.58
CA VAL A 59 5.60 3.27 10.15
C VAL A 59 6.81 2.54 9.60
N GLU A 60 6.62 1.81 8.52
CA GLU A 60 7.70 1.40 7.63
C GLU A 60 7.70 2.30 6.39
N THR A 61 8.87 2.81 6.01
CA THR A 61 9.05 3.60 4.79
C THR A 61 10.49 3.48 4.27
N GLY A 62 10.75 4.01 3.08
CA GLY A 62 12.07 4.02 2.45
C GLY A 62 11.98 4.12 0.93
N SER A 63 13.04 3.71 0.23
CA SER A 63 13.02 3.61 -1.23
C SER A 63 12.38 2.31 -1.75
N PHE A 64 12.23 1.32 -0.86
CA PHE A 64 11.84 -0.05 -1.18
C PHE A 64 10.45 -0.18 -1.81
N ASN A 65 10.38 -0.47 -3.11
CA ASN A 65 9.14 -0.89 -3.76
C ASN A 65 8.78 -2.32 -3.36
N PHE A 66 7.51 -2.66 -3.13
CA PHE A 66 7.07 -4.02 -2.79
C PHE A 66 7.10 -4.97 -4.00
N THR A 67 8.29 -5.20 -4.56
CA THR A 67 8.55 -5.96 -5.78
C THR A 67 9.73 -6.91 -5.58
N LYS A 68 9.82 -7.96 -6.41
CA LYS A 68 10.93 -8.91 -6.32
C LYS A 68 12.30 -8.27 -6.61
N ALA A 69 12.33 -7.30 -7.51
CA ALA A 69 13.59 -6.61 -7.87
C ALA A 69 14.13 -5.76 -6.72
N ALA A 70 13.26 -5.05 -5.99
CA ALA A 70 13.66 -4.32 -4.78
C ALA A 70 14.24 -5.24 -3.71
N GLU A 71 13.66 -6.44 -3.54
CA GLU A 71 14.11 -7.43 -2.56
C GLU A 71 15.48 -8.04 -2.90
N THR A 72 15.77 -8.31 -4.18
CA THR A 72 16.91 -9.17 -4.54
C THR A 72 17.94 -8.56 -5.50
N LYS A 73 17.69 -7.38 -6.07
CA LYS A 73 18.54 -6.80 -7.13
C LYS A 73 18.90 -5.34 -6.90
N ASN A 74 17.94 -4.51 -6.48
CA ASN A 74 18.14 -3.09 -6.35
C ASN A 74 18.86 -2.76 -5.04
N SER A 75 19.60 -1.65 -5.03
CA SER A 75 20.06 -1.03 -3.79
C SER A 75 18.92 -0.19 -3.23
N GLU A 76 18.26 -0.70 -2.20
CA GLU A 76 17.12 -0.06 -1.55
C GLU A 76 17.39 0.16 -0.06
N ASN A 77 16.65 1.08 0.56
CA ASN A 77 16.56 1.18 2.01
C ASN A 77 15.12 0.99 2.47
N ALA A 78 14.98 0.45 3.67
CA ALA A 78 13.75 0.41 4.44
C ALA A 78 14.09 0.75 5.90
N VAL A 79 13.28 1.60 6.51
CA VAL A 79 13.36 1.92 7.93
C VAL A 79 12.01 1.64 8.56
N VAL A 80 12.03 1.01 9.74
CA VAL A 80 10.85 0.86 10.57
C VAL A 80 10.99 1.74 11.80
N ILE A 81 10.05 2.66 11.96
CA ILE A 81 10.01 3.61 13.05
C ILE A 81 8.91 3.15 14.01
N TRP A 82 9.34 2.55 15.12
CA TRP A 82 8.46 1.87 16.08
C TRP A 82 7.99 2.82 17.18
N ASN A 83 6.73 2.67 17.60
CA ASN A 83 6.14 3.35 18.77
C ASN A 83 6.27 4.89 18.73
N MET A 84 6.01 5.49 17.57
CA MET A 84 6.05 6.93 17.32
C MET A 84 4.67 7.43 16.83
N PRO A 85 3.66 7.51 17.71
CA PRO A 85 2.27 7.83 17.33
C PRO A 85 2.11 9.14 16.55
N LYS A 86 2.80 10.21 16.98
CA LYS A 86 2.72 11.51 16.27
C LYS A 86 3.24 11.45 14.84
N LEU A 87 4.27 10.64 14.59
CA LEU A 87 4.79 10.44 13.24
C LEU A 87 3.81 9.59 12.43
N ALA A 88 3.32 8.49 13.01
CA ALA A 88 2.36 7.60 12.37
C ALA A 88 1.06 8.32 11.99
N GLU A 89 0.58 9.24 12.83
CA GLU A 89 -0.58 10.09 12.54
C GLU A 89 -0.35 10.95 11.29
N SER A 90 0.79 11.64 11.18
CA SER A 90 1.10 12.45 9.98
C SER A 90 1.17 11.62 8.69
N PHE A 91 1.76 10.42 8.75
CA PHE A 91 1.74 9.49 7.62
C PHE A 91 0.33 8.98 7.31
N LEU A 92 -0.50 8.75 8.34
CA LEU A 92 -1.87 8.30 8.16
C LEU A 92 -2.74 9.37 7.52
N GLU A 93 -2.60 10.63 7.92
CA GLU A 93 -3.29 11.76 7.27
C GLU A 93 -2.93 11.85 5.79
N HIS A 94 -1.64 11.78 5.47
CA HIS A 94 -1.16 11.76 4.08
C HIS A 94 -1.71 10.57 3.31
N TRP A 95 -1.69 9.37 3.89
CA TRP A 95 -2.25 8.15 3.27
C TRP A 95 -3.77 8.25 3.07
N GLN A 96 -4.49 8.82 4.05
CA GLN A 96 -5.94 8.98 4.03
C GLN A 96 -6.38 9.92 2.90
N ASP A 97 -5.59 10.95 2.59
CA ASP A 97 -5.81 11.82 1.44
C ASP A 97 -5.79 11.02 0.11
N ARG A 98 -4.80 10.14 -0.10
CA ARG A 98 -4.72 9.27 -1.30
C ARG A 98 -5.87 8.27 -1.31
N TRP A 99 -6.19 7.71 -0.15
CA TRP A 99 -7.34 6.81 -0.01
C TRP A 99 -8.66 7.48 -0.40
N ASN A 100 -8.89 8.73 0.04
CA ASN A 100 -10.11 9.48 -0.24
C ASN A 100 -10.24 9.86 -1.71
N GLN A 101 -9.13 10.18 -2.36
CA GLN A 101 -9.08 10.53 -3.78
C GLN A 101 -9.07 9.31 -4.71
N GLY A 102 -8.64 8.16 -4.20
CA GLY A 102 -8.60 6.89 -4.92
C GLY A 102 -9.99 6.31 -5.20
N ARG A 103 -10.04 5.42 -6.19
CA ARG A 103 -11.26 4.71 -6.61
C ARG A 103 -11.19 3.26 -6.16
N ASP A 104 -12.33 2.72 -5.72
CA ASP A 104 -12.42 1.29 -5.35
C ASP A 104 -12.02 0.42 -6.54
N TYR A 105 -11.04 -0.46 -6.31
CA TYR A 105 -10.67 -1.47 -7.28
C TYR A 105 -11.69 -2.59 -7.26
N ARG A 106 -12.26 -2.89 -8.42
CA ARG A 106 -13.16 -4.04 -8.61
C ARG A 106 -12.41 -5.11 -9.37
N SER A 107 -12.48 -6.34 -8.87
CA SER A 107 -11.84 -7.46 -9.54
C SER A 107 -12.42 -7.62 -10.94
N SER A 108 -11.55 -7.92 -11.92
CA SER A 108 -11.92 -8.18 -13.31
C SER A 108 -12.08 -9.66 -13.64
N TYR A 109 -12.05 -10.53 -12.61
CA TYR A 109 -12.38 -11.95 -12.73
C TYR A 109 -13.87 -12.20 -12.54
#